data_AF-A0A821MC55-F1
#
_entry.id   AF-A0A821MC55-F1
#
_cell.length_a   1.000
_cell.length_b   1.000
_cell.length_c   1.000
_cell.angle_alpha   90.00
_cell.angle_beta   90.00
_cell.angle_gamma   90.00
#
_symmetry.space_group_name_H-M   'P 1'
#
loop_
_entity.id
_entity.type
_entity.pdbx_description
1 polymer ?
#
loop_
_entity_poly.entity_id
_entity_poly.type
_entity_poly.pdbx_seq_one_letter_code
_entity_poly.pdbx_strand_id
1 'polypeptide(L)'
;MRSRTKLIDILTRIDVQKWRWAGHLLRHPINKWSKQVTLWQPRDGKRGRRRQVRRWEDDSKLAAGPFWLRVARDRIHWKELEEAYAKRHTELRDLL
;
A
#
# COMPACT_ATOMS: atom_id res chain seq x y z
N MET A 1 19.32 -12.85 19.78
CA MET A 1 18.72 -13.33 18.51
C MET A 1 17.20 -13.15 18.38
N ARG A 2 16.40 -13.18 19.47
CA ARG A 2 14.92 -12.97 19.41
C ARG A 2 14.44 -11.53 19.12
N SER A 3 15.30 -10.52 19.25
CA SER A 3 14.92 -9.11 19.03
C SER A 3 14.64 -8.79 17.56
N ARG A 4 15.47 -9.32 16.65
CA ARG A 4 15.34 -9.10 15.20
C ARG A 4 14.10 -9.77 14.62
N THR A 5 13.73 -10.96 15.10
CA THR A 5 12.53 -11.67 14.66
C THR A 5 11.24 -10.98 15.08
N LYS A 6 11.17 -10.44 16.31
CA LYS A 6 10.03 -9.64 16.77
C LYS A 6 9.84 -8.35 15.94
N LEU A 7 10.94 -7.71 15.55
CA LEU A 7 10.89 -6.51 14.70
C LEU A 7 10.31 -6.83 13.31
N ILE A 8 10.77 -7.91 12.69
CA ILE A 8 10.27 -8.36 11.37
C ILE A 8 8.76 -8.67 11.42
N ASP A 9 8.30 -9.31 12.50
CA ASP A 9 6.88 -9.60 12.72
C ASP A 9 6.03 -8.32 12.84
N ILE A 10 6.49 -7.33 13.61
CA ILE A 10 5.80 -6.03 13.75
C ILE A 10 5.72 -5.30 12.41
N LEU A 11 6.82 -5.27 11.65
CA LEU A 11 6.87 -4.62 10.34
C LEU A 11 5.91 -5.27 9.35
N THR A 12 5.87 -6.60 9.33
CA THR A 12 4.94 -7.38 8.49
C THR A 12 3.49 -7.05 8.86
N ARG A 13 3.19 -6.96 10.17
CA ARG A 13 1.86 -6.59 10.67
C ARG A 13 1.45 -5.19 10.25
N ILE A 14 2.38 -4.23 10.28
CA ILE A 14 2.14 -2.86 9.80
C ILE A 14 1.76 -2.87 8.32
N ASP A 15 2.47 -3.64 7.49
CA ASP A 15 2.24 -3.68 6.05
C ASP A 15 0.92 -4.35 5.70
N VAL A 16 0.59 -5.46 6.37
CA VAL A 16 -0.75 -6.08 6.31
C VAL A 16 -1.83 -5.08 6.68
N GLN A 17 -1.65 -4.31 7.75
CA GLN A 17 -2.64 -3.34 8.19
C GLN A 17 -2.83 -2.20 7.18
N LYS A 18 -1.74 -1.70 6.57
CA LYS A 18 -1.80 -0.73 5.47
C LYS A 18 -2.57 -1.28 4.28
N TRP A 19 -2.30 -2.52 3.88
CA TRP A 19 -2.97 -3.18 2.77
C TRP A 19 -4.49 -3.31 3.01
N ARG A 20 -4.88 -3.79 4.19
CA ARG A 20 -6.29 -3.92 4.58
C ARG A 20 -6.99 -2.57 4.64
N TRP A 21 -6.31 -1.56 5.17
CA TRP A 21 -6.85 -0.19 5.24
C TRP A 21 -7.11 0.39 3.85
N ALA A 22 -6.21 0.19 2.88
CA ALA A 22 -6.42 0.62 1.50
C ALA A 22 -7.66 -0.03 0.87
N GLY A 23 -7.82 -1.34 1.01
CA GLY A 23 -9.02 -2.04 0.52
C GLY A 23 -10.30 -1.56 1.22
N HIS A 24 -10.26 -1.34 2.53
CA HIS A 24 -11.39 -0.77 3.28
C HIS A 24 -11.78 0.63 2.78
N LEU A 25 -10.79 1.51 2.59
CA LEU A 25 -10.98 2.86 2.09
C LEU A 25 -11.67 2.89 0.72
N LEU A 26 -11.24 2.01 -0.19
CA LEU A 26 -11.75 1.98 -1.56
C LEU A 26 -13.15 1.40 -1.69
N ARG A 27 -13.48 0.42 -0.84
CA ARG A 27 -14.83 -0.15 -0.72
C ARG A 27 -15.82 0.74 0.02
N HIS A 28 -15.34 1.77 0.71
CA HIS A 28 -16.23 2.67 1.42
C HIS A 28 -17.18 3.39 0.43
N PRO A 29 -18.52 3.32 0.64
CA PRO A 29 -19.51 3.85 -0.29
C PRO A 29 -19.54 5.37 -0.32
N ILE A 30 -19.33 6.02 0.83
CA ILE A 30 -19.23 7.47 0.93
C ILE A 30 -17.86 7.93 0.43
N ASN A 31 -17.84 8.94 -0.43
CA ASN A 31 -16.64 9.68 -0.83
C ASN A 31 -16.11 10.50 0.36
N LYS A 32 -15.46 9.81 1.29
CA LYS A 32 -14.76 10.43 2.42
C LYS A 32 -13.55 11.21 1.93
N TRP A 33 -13.20 12.28 2.63
CA TRP A 33 -12.00 13.08 2.36
C TRP A 33 -10.73 12.23 2.31
N SER A 34 -10.62 11.21 3.17
CA SER A 34 -9.51 10.25 3.15
C SER A 34 -9.36 9.55 1.80
N LYS A 35 -10.46 9.13 1.16
CA LYS A 35 -10.46 8.49 -0.16
C LYS A 35 -10.04 9.47 -1.24
N GLN A 36 -10.54 10.70 -1.17
CA GLN A 36 -10.18 11.77 -2.10
C GLN A 36 -8.69 12.09 -2.02
N VAL A 37 -8.14 12.28 -0.80
CA VAL A 37 -6.72 12.59 -0.58
C VAL A 37 -5.81 11.44 -1.01
N THR A 38 -6.17 10.19 -0.71
CA THR A 38 -5.37 9.02 -1.11
C THR A 38 -5.36 8.82 -2.63
N LEU A 39 -6.48 9.07 -3.31
CA LEU A 39 -6.60 8.95 -4.76
C LEU A 39 -6.19 10.21 -5.52
N TRP A 40 -5.82 11.27 -4.80
CA TRP A 40 -5.50 12.54 -5.42
C TRP A 40 -4.20 12.44 -6.21
N GLN A 41 -4.35 12.44 -7.53
CA GLN A 41 -3.24 12.58 -8.47
C GLN A 41 -3.24 14.01 -9.02
N PRO A 42 -2.19 14.80 -8.74
CA PRO A 42 -2.00 16.08 -9.42
C PRO A 42 -1.89 15.83 -10.93
N ARG A 43 -2.76 16.45 -11.73
CA ARG A 43 -2.70 16.38 -13.20
C ARG A 43 -1.45 17.07 -13.74
N ASP A 44 -1.06 18.17 -13.09
CA ASP A 44 0.09 18.97 -13.46
C ASP A 44 1.07 19.08 -12.28
N GLY A 45 2.37 18.91 -12.57
CA GLY A 45 3.44 19.19 -11.62
C GLY A 45 4.47 18.07 -11.47
N LYS A 46 5.74 18.43 -11.63
CA LYS A 46 6.86 17.62 -11.13
C LYS A 46 6.89 17.76 -9.61
N ARG A 47 7.17 16.69 -8.87
CA ARG A 47 7.36 16.81 -7.41
C ARG A 47 8.53 17.75 -7.14
N GLY A 48 8.39 18.59 -6.11
CA GLY A 48 9.46 19.48 -5.68
C GLY A 48 10.75 18.71 -5.40
N ARG A 49 11.89 19.34 -5.68
CA ARG A 49 13.23 18.79 -5.46
C ARG A 49 13.31 18.23 -4.03
N ARG A 50 13.90 17.03 -3.86
CA ARG A 50 14.00 16.23 -2.62
C ARG A 50 12.75 15.44 -2.17
N ARG A 51 11.55 15.67 -2.72
CA ARG A 51 10.41 14.79 -2.38
C ARG A 51 10.58 13.44 -3.07
N GLN A 52 10.35 12.36 -2.33
CA GLN A 52 10.40 11.00 -2.89
C GLN A 52 9.48 10.88 -4.11
N VAL A 53 10.04 10.33 -5.18
CA VAL A 53 9.30 10.12 -6.44
C VAL A 53 8.22 9.06 -6.23
N ARG A 54 8.55 7.97 -5.54
CA ARG A 54 7.66 6.86 -5.26
C ARG A 54 6.54 7.28 -4.28
N ARG A 55 5.31 6.94 -4.63
CA ARG A 55 4.13 7.07 -3.78
C ARG A 55 3.78 5.72 -3.19
N TRP A 56 3.04 5.73 -2.08
CA TRP A 56 2.44 4.51 -1.55
C TRP A 56 1.49 3.83 -2.54
N GLU A 57 0.85 4.61 -3.43
CA GLU A 57 0.08 4.07 -4.56
C GLU A 57 0.95 3.17 -5.46
N ASP A 58 2.23 3.50 -5.67
CA ASP A 58 3.11 2.72 -6.53
C ASP A 58 3.38 1.34 -5.94
N ASP A 59 3.43 1.22 -4.62
CA ASP A 59 3.53 -0.08 -3.94
C ASP A 59 2.24 -0.90 -4.14
N SER A 60 1.09 -0.23 -4.14
CA SER A 60 -0.20 -0.87 -4.43
C SER A 60 -0.29 -1.35 -5.87
N LYS A 61 0.18 -0.54 -6.83
CA LYS A 61 0.28 -0.89 -8.25
C LYS A 61 1.26 -2.02 -8.50
N LEU A 62 2.37 -2.06 -7.75
CA LEU A 62 3.36 -3.11 -7.89
C LEU A 62 2.82 -4.47 -7.44
N ALA A 63 1.98 -4.49 -6.40
CA ALA A 63 1.37 -5.71 -5.87
C ALA A 63 0.12 -6.16 -6.64
N ALA A 64 -0.79 -5.23 -6.99
CA ALA A 64 -2.10 -5.54 -7.59
C ALA A 64 -2.24 -5.11 -9.06
N GLY A 65 -1.17 -4.60 -9.67
CA GLY A 65 -1.15 -4.16 -11.06
C GLY A 65 -1.74 -2.76 -11.29
N PRO A 66 -1.78 -2.30 -12.56
CA PRO A 66 -2.23 -0.95 -12.91
C PRO A 66 -3.69 -0.69 -12.55
N PHE A 67 -4.53 -1.73 -12.49
CA PHE A 67 -5.94 -1.65 -12.13
C PHE A 67 -6.20 -1.94 -10.64
N TRP A 68 -5.21 -1.71 -9.78
CA TRP A 68 -5.29 -1.98 -8.33
C TRP A 68 -6.55 -1.41 -7.66
N LEU A 69 -7.08 -0.26 -8.13
CA LEU A 69 -8.32 0.33 -7.62
C LEU A 69 -9.55 -0.57 -7.81
N ARG A 70 -9.60 -1.29 -8.93
CA ARG A 70 -10.67 -2.26 -9.23
C ARG A 70 -10.45 -3.53 -8.41
N VAL A 71 -9.21 -4.01 -8.37
CA VAL A 71 -8.80 -5.19 -7.59
C VAL A 71 -9.11 -5.00 -6.10
N ALA A 72 -8.85 -3.83 -5.55
CA ALA A 72 -9.15 -3.51 -4.15
C ALA A 72 -10.64 -3.50 -3.79
N ARG A 73 -11.53 -3.34 -4.78
CA ARG A 73 -12.98 -3.46 -4.53
C ARG A 73 -13.40 -4.91 -4.33
N ASP A 74 -12.73 -5.85 -5.00
CA ASP A 74 -12.91 -7.27 -4.76
C ASP A 74 -12.22 -7.66 -3.44
N ARG A 75 -13.01 -8.08 -2.46
CA ARG A 75 -12.49 -8.42 -1.14
C ARG A 75 -11.64 -9.69 -1.15
N ILE A 76 -12.01 -10.66 -1.98
CA ILE A 76 -11.34 -11.95 -2.06
C ILE A 76 -9.99 -11.74 -2.75
N HIS A 77 -10.03 -11.14 -3.94
CA HIS A 77 -8.82 -10.91 -4.72
C HIS A 77 -7.83 -9.96 -4.02
N TRP A 78 -8.33 -8.93 -3.31
CA TRP A 78 -7.47 -8.07 -2.50
C TRP A 78 -6.80 -8.82 -1.35
N LYS A 79 -7.48 -9.79 -0.73
CA LYS A 79 -6.92 -10.57 0.39
C LYS A 79 -5.83 -11.53 -0.09
N GLU A 80 -5.98 -12.13 -1.26
CA GLU A 80 -4.98 -13.03 -1.87
C GLU A 80 -3.63 -12.33 -2.09
N LEU A 81 -3.66 -11.04 -2.42
CA LEU A 81 -2.46 -10.25 -2.68
C LEU A 81 -1.79 -9.69 -1.41
N GLU A 82 -2.39 -9.89 -0.24
CA GLU A 82 -1.89 -9.34 1.04
C GLU A 82 -0.51 -9.90 1.41
N GLU A 83 -0.31 -11.20 1.25
CA GLU A 83 0.97 -11.86 1.54
C GLU A 83 2.07 -11.39 0.58
N ALA A 84 1.73 -11.25 -0.71
CA ALA A 84 2.65 -10.75 -1.73
C ALA A 84 3.10 -9.31 -1.44
N TYR A 85 2.16 -8.44 -1.05
CA TYR A 85 2.46 -7.07 -0.67
C TYR A 85 3.36 -7.01 0.58
N ALA A 86 3.01 -7.75 1.63
CA ALA A 86 3.74 -7.74 2.89
C ALA A 86 5.19 -8.27 2.71
N LYS A 87 5.36 -9.40 2.02
CA LYS A 87 6.68 -10.00 1.76
C LYS A 87 7.60 -9.06 0.97
N ARG A 88 7.06 -8.43 -0.08
CA ARG A 88 7.81 -7.50 -0.94
C ARG A 88 8.28 -6.26 -0.17
N HIS A 89 7.43 -5.74 0.73
CA HIS A 89 7.78 -4.57 1.52
C HIS A 89 8.88 -4.89 2.55
N THR A 90 8.93 -6.12 3.06
CA THR A 90 10.03 -6.59 3.93
C THR A 90 11.35 -6.64 3.14
N GLU A 91 11.35 -7.26 1.95
CA GLU A 91 12.54 -7.33 1.08
C GLU A 91 13.11 -5.96 0.71
N LEU A 92 12.24 -4.97 0.42
CA LEU A 92 12.67 -3.59 0.13
C LEU A 92 13.27 -2.86 1.34
N ARG A 93 12.89 -3.23 2.56
CA ARG A 93 13.43 -2.63 3.79
C ARG A 93 14.77 -3.25 4.18
N ASP A 94 14.99 -4.52 3.89
CA ASP A 94 16.24 -5.22 4.21
C ASP A 94 17.41 -4.86 3.26
N LEU A 95 17.12 -4.21 2.12
CA LEU A 95 18.11 -3.73 1.14
C LEU A 95 18.62 -2.30 1.40
N LEU A 96 18.09 -1.61 2.42
CA LEU A 96 18.49 -0.26 2.84
C LEU A 96 19.16 -0.31 4.22
#